data_AF-A0A4Q4TQA9-F1
#
_entry.id   AF-A0A4Q4TQA9-F1
#
_cell.length_a   1.000
_cell.length_b   1.000
_cell.length_c   1.000
_cell.angle_alpha   90.00
_cell.angle_beta   90.00
_cell.angle_gamma   90.00
#
_symmetry.space_group_name_H-M   'P 1'
#
loop_
_entity.id
_entity.type
_entity.pdbx_description
1 polymer ?
#
loop_
_entity_poly.entity_id
_entity_poly.type
_entity_poly.pdbx_seq_one_letter_code
_entity_poly.pdbx_strand_id
1 'polypeptide(L)'
;MKFAAVATLFTLASAASLQKKQAQESKIVDFTASCIPHSVNCIYDFKVDHEPGFTPDECKAFLPGPDNLPSVKEGKCPENPAYTWSIDRTENGGLDFKIWYPLNSRSNVTYCHSIPASDITSEPHGAVTTERYTGPSEFPATIFDC
;
A
#
# COMPACT_ATOMS: atom_id res chain seq x y z
N MET A 1 48.65 45.43 37.05
CA MET A 1 47.34 45.76 36.45
C MET A 1 46.89 44.56 35.62
N LYS A 2 45.67 44.07 35.83
CA LYS A 2 45.08 42.90 35.16
C LYS A 2 44.23 43.40 33.98
N PHE A 3 44.38 42.83 32.79
CA PHE A 3 43.41 43.00 31.72
C PHE A 3 42.98 41.61 31.25
N ALA A 4 41.75 41.24 31.58
CA ALA A 4 41.10 40.04 31.08
C ALA A 4 40.30 40.43 29.83
N ALA A 5 40.64 39.85 28.68
CA ALA A 5 39.84 39.95 27.47
C ALA A 5 38.81 38.83 27.48
N VAL A 6 37.52 39.19 27.59
CA VAL A 6 36.40 38.25 27.43
C VAL A 6 35.97 38.30 25.97
N ALA A 7 36.25 37.25 25.22
CA ALA A 7 35.75 37.06 23.86
C ALA A 7 34.38 36.37 23.92
N THR A 8 33.32 37.09 23.57
CA THR A 8 31.97 36.53 23.42
C THR A 8 31.84 35.86 22.05
N LEU A 9 31.75 34.54 22.03
CA LEU A 9 31.44 33.76 20.83
C LEU A 9 29.92 33.77 20.61
N PHE A 10 29.47 34.38 19.51
CA PHE A 10 28.10 34.24 19.03
C PHE A 10 27.95 32.88 18.37
N THR A 11 27.16 31.98 18.97
CA THR A 11 26.74 30.73 18.33
C THR A 11 25.64 31.02 17.33
N LEU A 12 25.96 30.93 16.04
CA LEU A 12 24.97 30.90 14.97
C LEU A 12 24.17 29.60 15.09
N ALA A 13 22.96 29.67 15.63
CA ALA A 13 22.02 28.56 15.58
C ALA A 13 21.53 28.42 14.13
N SER A 14 22.08 27.45 13.40
CA SER A 14 21.58 27.08 12.08
C SER A 14 20.15 26.56 12.22
N ALA A 15 19.18 27.34 11.74
CA ALA A 15 17.81 26.89 11.55
C ALA A 15 17.77 25.91 10.36
N ALA A 16 18.12 24.66 10.60
CA ALA A 16 17.83 23.59 9.64
C ALA A 16 16.30 23.43 9.59
N SER A 17 15.69 23.71 8.44
CA SER A 17 14.28 23.43 8.21
C SER A 17 14.04 21.93 8.40
N LEU A 18 13.21 21.55 9.37
CA LEU A 18 12.74 20.18 9.55
C LEU A 18 11.91 19.80 8.31
N GLN A 19 12.52 19.12 7.33
CA GLN A 19 11.74 18.46 6.28
C GLN A 19 10.90 17.36 6.94
N LYS A 20 9.58 17.36 6.67
CA LYS A 20 8.68 16.28 7.05
C LYS A 20 9.28 14.98 6.50
N LYS A 21 9.67 14.05 7.37
CA LYS A 21 10.21 12.76 6.94
C LYS A 21 9.16 12.08 6.09
N GLN A 22 9.58 11.51 4.97
CA GLN A 22 8.72 10.67 4.13
C GLN A 22 8.15 9.54 4.98
N ALA A 23 6.84 9.32 4.90
CA ALA A 23 6.20 8.22 5.60
C ALA A 23 6.80 6.90 5.12
N GLN A 24 7.26 6.08 6.06
CA GLN A 24 7.86 4.78 5.78
C GLN A 24 6.81 3.69 5.54
N GLU A 25 5.56 3.98 5.90
CA GLU A 25 4.43 3.08 5.81
C GLU A 25 3.23 3.81 5.21
N SER A 26 2.39 3.06 4.50
CA SER A 26 1.07 3.45 4.06
C SER A 26 0.07 2.48 4.68
N LYS A 27 -0.95 2.99 5.36
CA LYS A 27 -1.96 2.15 5.99
C LYS A 27 -2.99 1.74 4.96
N ILE A 28 -3.14 0.43 4.73
CA ILE A 28 -4.20 -0.14 3.91
C ILE A 28 -5.32 -0.60 4.83
N VAL A 29 -6.55 -0.22 4.51
CA VAL A 29 -7.74 -0.56 5.30
C VAL A 29 -8.87 -1.08 4.41
N ASP A 30 -9.83 -1.76 5.03
CA ASP A 30 -10.97 -2.40 4.36
C ASP A 30 -10.56 -3.33 3.20
N PHE A 31 -9.37 -3.93 3.26
CA PHE A 31 -8.86 -4.77 2.17
C PHE A 31 -9.69 -6.05 2.03
N THR A 32 -10.21 -6.25 0.83
CA THR A 32 -10.93 -7.45 0.42
C THR A 32 -10.52 -7.87 -0.98
N ALA A 33 -10.52 -9.18 -1.20
CA ALA A 33 -10.34 -9.76 -2.52
C ALA A 33 -11.18 -11.03 -2.62
N SER A 34 -11.95 -11.18 -3.69
CA SER A 34 -12.70 -12.42 -3.94
C SER A 34 -13.05 -12.60 -5.40
N CYS A 35 -13.08 -13.85 -5.86
CA CYS A 35 -13.69 -14.22 -7.13
C CYS A 35 -15.18 -14.48 -6.92
N ILE A 36 -16.02 -13.95 -7.81
CA ILE A 36 -17.47 -13.97 -7.64
C ILE A 36 -17.99 -15.33 -8.14
N PRO A 37 -18.69 -16.13 -7.31
CA PRO A 37 -19.23 -17.42 -7.74
C PRO A 37 -20.15 -17.28 -8.95
N HIS A 38 -19.98 -18.16 -9.94
CA HIS A 38 -20.72 -18.15 -11.21
C HIS A 38 -20.53 -16.90 -12.08
N SER A 39 -19.55 -16.06 -11.76
CA SER A 39 -19.10 -14.94 -12.59
C SER A 39 -17.73 -15.25 -13.16
N VAL A 40 -17.35 -14.54 -14.22
CA VAL A 40 -16.00 -14.61 -14.80
C VAL A 40 -15.03 -13.62 -14.15
N ASN A 41 -15.48 -12.87 -13.14
CA ASN A 41 -14.74 -11.75 -12.56
C ASN A 41 -14.38 -11.96 -11.09
N CYS A 42 -13.23 -11.45 -10.71
CA CYS A 42 -12.85 -11.17 -9.32
C CYS A 42 -12.84 -9.67 -9.04
N ILE A 43 -12.92 -9.36 -7.77
CA ILE A 43 -12.84 -8.00 -7.23
C ILE A 43 -11.67 -7.92 -6.25
N TYR A 44 -10.94 -6.81 -6.33
CA TYR A 44 -10.12 -6.28 -5.26
C TYR A 44 -10.71 -4.93 -4.85
N ASP A 45 -10.80 -4.69 -3.56
CA ASP A 45 -11.36 -3.46 -2.98
C ASP A 45 -10.66 -3.16 -1.66
N PHE A 46 -10.12 -1.96 -1.52
CA PHE A 46 -9.42 -1.50 -0.34
C PHE A 46 -9.36 0.03 -0.32
N LYS A 47 -8.90 0.60 0.80
CA LYS A 47 -8.66 2.04 0.91
C LYS A 47 -7.27 2.35 1.42
N VAL A 48 -6.78 3.53 1.06
CA VAL A 48 -5.48 4.06 1.50
C VAL A 48 -5.72 5.15 2.54
N ASP A 49 -5.38 4.85 3.79
CA ASP A 49 -5.45 5.80 4.90
C ASP A 49 -4.11 6.54 5.04
N HIS A 50 -4.01 7.68 4.35
CA HIS A 50 -2.76 8.44 4.19
C HIS A 50 -2.58 9.56 5.22
N GLU A 51 -3.68 10.07 5.81
CA GLU A 51 -3.61 11.15 6.80
C GLU A 51 -4.75 11.05 7.83
N PRO A 52 -4.43 11.05 9.14
CA PRO A 52 -5.44 11.01 10.19
C PRO A 52 -6.45 12.16 10.06
N GLY A 53 -7.73 11.81 10.00
CA GLY A 53 -8.83 12.79 9.92
C GLY A 53 -9.30 13.13 8.51
N PHE A 54 -8.65 12.58 7.48
CA PHE A 54 -9.14 12.62 6.09
C PHE A 54 -9.87 11.32 5.74
N THR A 55 -10.74 11.38 4.74
CA THR A 55 -11.40 10.20 4.20
C THR A 55 -10.37 9.36 3.44
N PRO A 56 -10.21 8.05 3.74
CA PRO A 56 -9.32 7.17 2.99
C PRO A 56 -9.74 7.06 1.52
N ASP A 57 -8.77 7.03 0.61
CA ASP A 57 -9.02 6.96 -0.84
C ASP A 57 -9.37 5.52 -1.25
N GLU A 58 -10.51 5.30 -1.91
CA GLU A 58 -10.90 3.96 -2.41
C GLU A 58 -10.09 3.55 -3.65
N CYS A 59 -9.64 2.29 -3.64
CA CYS A 59 -8.93 1.63 -4.72
C CYS A 59 -9.62 0.30 -5.05
N LYS A 60 -9.97 0.10 -6.32
CA LYS A 60 -10.77 -1.05 -6.73
C LYS A 60 -10.40 -1.54 -8.12
N ALA A 61 -10.48 -2.85 -8.35
CA ALA A 61 -10.41 -3.42 -9.69
C ALA A 61 -11.36 -4.60 -9.85
N PHE A 62 -11.94 -4.69 -11.06
CA PHE A 62 -12.67 -5.86 -11.54
C PHE A 62 -11.88 -6.50 -12.67
N LEU A 63 -11.51 -7.76 -12.52
CA LEU A 63 -10.64 -8.47 -13.47
C LEU A 63 -11.20 -9.84 -13.82
N PRO A 64 -10.97 -10.33 -15.05
CA PRO A 64 -11.27 -11.71 -15.40
C PRO A 64 -10.43 -12.70 -14.59
N GLY A 65 -11.05 -13.74 -14.04
CA GLY A 65 -10.35 -14.77 -13.26
C GLY A 65 -11.28 -15.68 -12.44
N PRO A 66 -12.23 -16.42 -13.06
CA PRO A 66 -13.39 -17.00 -12.35
C PRO A 66 -13.06 -17.75 -11.04
N ASP A 67 -11.94 -18.47 -11.01
CA ASP A 67 -11.63 -19.39 -9.91
C ASP A 67 -10.51 -18.88 -8.99
N ASN A 68 -9.61 -18.05 -9.51
CA ASN A 68 -8.32 -17.72 -8.89
C ASN A 68 -8.10 -16.21 -8.89
N LEU A 69 -7.74 -15.64 -7.74
CA LEU A 69 -7.43 -14.23 -7.60
C LEU A 69 -6.31 -13.82 -8.59
N PRO A 70 -6.60 -12.94 -9.58
CA PRO A 70 -5.67 -12.65 -10.66
C PRO A 70 -4.67 -11.56 -10.27
N SER A 71 -3.51 -11.55 -10.93
CA SER A 71 -2.56 -10.44 -10.81
C SER A 71 -3.15 -9.13 -11.41
N VAL A 72 -2.77 -8.00 -10.82
CA VAL A 72 -3.10 -6.65 -11.28
C VAL A 72 -1.80 -5.91 -11.55
N LYS A 73 -1.61 -5.35 -12.76
CA LYS A 73 -0.35 -4.68 -13.11
C LYS A 73 -0.33 -3.18 -12.83
N GLU A 74 -1.44 -2.48 -13.06
CA GLU A 74 -1.54 -1.02 -12.87
C GLU A 74 -2.96 -0.60 -12.47
N GLY A 75 -3.43 -1.13 -11.34
CA GLY A 75 -4.69 -0.70 -10.73
C GLY A 75 -4.63 0.78 -10.35
N LYS A 76 -5.77 1.46 -10.42
CA LYS A 76 -5.91 2.88 -10.08
C LYS A 76 -6.85 3.05 -8.89
N CYS A 77 -6.70 4.16 -8.20
CA CYS A 77 -7.62 4.61 -7.17
C CYS A 77 -8.44 5.77 -7.77
N PRO A 78 -9.75 5.60 -8.05
CA PRO A 78 -10.54 6.61 -8.75
C PRO A 78 -10.57 7.97 -8.05
N GLU A 79 -10.56 7.96 -6.72
CA GLU A 79 -10.61 9.17 -5.89
C GLU A 79 -9.25 9.88 -5.84
N ASN A 80 -8.16 9.13 -6.01
CA ASN A 80 -6.81 9.65 -6.01
C ASN A 80 -5.95 9.04 -7.13
N PRO A 81 -5.98 9.63 -8.34
CA PRO A 81 -5.30 9.06 -9.51
C PRO A 81 -3.77 9.13 -9.43
N ALA A 82 -3.20 9.76 -8.39
CA ALA A 82 -1.76 9.74 -8.15
C ALA A 82 -1.29 8.36 -7.69
N TYR A 83 -2.15 7.59 -7.02
CA TYR A 83 -1.84 6.23 -6.61
C TYR A 83 -2.04 5.25 -7.76
N THR A 84 -1.05 4.38 -7.93
CA THR A 84 -1.14 3.18 -8.75
C THR A 84 -0.78 1.98 -7.88
N TRP A 85 -1.42 0.84 -8.11
CA TRP A 85 -1.19 -0.35 -7.31
C TRP A 85 -1.13 -1.60 -8.19
N SER A 86 -0.56 -2.66 -7.63
CA SER A 86 -0.44 -3.95 -8.28
C SER A 86 -0.61 -5.08 -7.27
N ILE A 87 -1.04 -6.22 -7.79
CA ILE A 87 -1.04 -7.50 -7.11
C ILE A 87 -0.25 -8.45 -8.02
N ASP A 88 0.80 -9.07 -7.52
CA ASP A 88 1.48 -10.15 -8.21
C ASP A 88 1.17 -11.46 -7.48
N ARG A 89 0.61 -12.44 -8.18
CA ARG A 89 0.43 -13.78 -7.59
C ARG A 89 1.77 -14.48 -7.40
N THR A 90 2.01 -15.02 -6.21
CA THR A 90 3.27 -15.71 -5.89
C THR A 90 3.20 -17.19 -6.26
N GLU A 91 4.36 -17.83 -6.42
CA GLU A 91 4.45 -19.26 -6.75
C GLU A 91 3.81 -20.16 -5.69
N ASN A 92 3.78 -19.70 -4.43
CA ASN A 92 3.21 -20.43 -3.30
C ASN A 92 1.69 -20.22 -3.14
N GLY A 93 1.05 -19.46 -4.03
CA GLY A 93 -0.40 -19.17 -3.96
C GLY A 93 -0.77 -17.97 -3.07
N GLY A 94 0.20 -17.20 -2.60
CA GLY A 94 -0.02 -15.91 -1.95
C GLY A 94 -0.09 -14.76 -2.96
N LEU A 95 -0.09 -13.53 -2.45
CA LEU A 95 -0.13 -12.31 -3.27
C LEU A 95 0.92 -11.31 -2.77
N ASP A 96 1.65 -10.67 -3.68
CA ASP A 96 2.48 -9.51 -3.37
C ASP A 96 1.72 -8.24 -3.74
N PHE A 97 1.30 -7.49 -2.73
CA PHE A 97 0.68 -6.19 -2.87
C PHE A 97 1.73 -5.09 -2.97
N LYS A 98 1.54 -4.18 -3.92
CA LYS A 98 2.36 -2.97 -4.05
C LYS A 98 1.47 -1.78 -4.36
N ILE A 99 1.79 -0.64 -3.77
CA ILE A 99 1.16 0.65 -4.09
C ILE A 99 2.22 1.73 -4.17
N TRP A 100 2.10 2.62 -5.15
CA TRP A 100 3.07 3.68 -5.37
C TRP A 100 2.43 4.96 -5.87
N TYR A 101 3.12 6.07 -5.63
CA TYR A 101 2.79 7.39 -6.15
C TYR A 101 4.08 8.13 -6.53
N PRO A 102 4.03 9.12 -7.43
CA PRO A 102 5.19 9.93 -7.79
C PRO A 102 5.62 10.83 -6.64
N LEU A 103 6.83 10.63 -6.12
CA LEU A 103 7.44 11.54 -5.14
C LEU A 103 7.86 12.87 -5.79
N ASN A 104 8.34 12.77 -7.02
CA ASN A 104 8.74 13.88 -7.88
C ASN A 104 8.72 13.40 -9.35
N SER A 105 9.15 14.26 -10.28
CA SER A 105 9.14 13.94 -11.72
C SER A 105 10.07 12.80 -12.16
N ARG A 106 10.88 12.25 -11.26
CA ARG A 106 11.92 11.26 -11.57
C ARG A 106 11.84 9.99 -10.73
N SER A 107 11.02 9.95 -9.68
CA SER A 107 10.97 8.81 -8.76
C SER A 107 9.59 8.63 -8.15
N ASN A 108 9.24 7.37 -7.88
CA ASN A 108 8.06 6.99 -7.11
C ASN A 108 8.47 6.59 -5.69
N VAL A 109 7.54 6.73 -4.75
CA VAL A 109 7.59 5.99 -3.49
C VAL A 109 6.74 4.74 -3.68
N THR A 110 7.29 3.57 -3.38
CA THR A 110 6.58 2.29 -3.43
C THR A 110 6.51 1.68 -2.04
N TYR A 111 5.33 1.22 -1.66
CA TYR A 111 5.06 0.48 -0.44
C TYR A 111 4.62 -0.94 -0.84
N CYS A 112 5.13 -1.94 -0.14
CA CYS A 112 4.86 -3.34 -0.42
C CYS A 112 4.28 -4.05 0.82
N HIS A 113 3.54 -5.12 0.58
CA HIS A 113 3.07 -6.04 1.60
C HIS A 113 2.93 -7.43 0.99
N SER A 114 3.47 -8.46 1.65
CA SER A 114 3.32 -9.84 1.20
C SER A 114 2.16 -10.50 1.94
N ILE A 115 1.18 -10.99 1.17
CA ILE A 115 0.02 -11.72 1.66
C ILE A 115 0.33 -13.22 1.55
N PRO A 116 0.43 -13.94 2.67
CA PRO A 116 0.76 -15.36 2.66
C PRO A 116 -0.39 -16.18 2.06
N ALA A 117 -0.05 -17.34 1.49
CA ALA A 117 -1.05 -18.27 0.94
C ALA A 117 -2.07 -18.75 1.99
N SER A 118 -1.73 -18.73 3.28
CA SER A 118 -2.66 -19.06 4.37
C SER A 118 -3.86 -18.11 4.45
N ASP A 119 -3.74 -16.91 3.88
CA ASP A 119 -4.77 -15.89 3.91
C ASP A 119 -5.63 -15.92 2.63
N ILE A 120 -5.37 -16.88 1.73
CA ILE A 120 -6.15 -17.13 0.52
C ILE A 120 -6.83 -18.49 0.65
N THR A 121 -8.15 -18.48 0.73
CA THR A 121 -8.96 -19.70 0.87
C THR A 121 -9.68 -20.00 -0.43
N SER A 122 -9.71 -21.27 -0.82
CA SER A 122 -10.57 -21.76 -1.89
C SER A 122 -11.93 -22.20 -1.32
N GLU A 123 -13.01 -21.63 -1.84
CA GLU A 123 -14.38 -21.91 -1.42
C GLU A 123 -15.15 -22.67 -2.51
N PRO A 124 -15.74 -23.84 -2.21
CA PRO A 124 -16.53 -24.61 -3.18
C PRO A 124 -17.95 -24.05 -3.31
N HIS A 125 -18.38 -23.80 -4.55
CA HIS A 125 -19.73 -23.36 -4.92
C HIS A 125 -20.38 -24.31 -5.94
N GLY A 126 -20.33 -25.61 -5.62
CA GLY A 126 -20.88 -26.67 -6.48
C GLY A 126 -19.95 -27.00 -7.65
N ALA A 127 -20.23 -26.43 -8.82
CA ALA A 127 -19.47 -26.72 -10.05
C ALA A 127 -18.19 -25.88 -10.20
N VAL A 128 -18.01 -24.86 -9.35
CA VAL A 128 -16.86 -23.96 -9.36
C VAL A 128 -16.26 -23.86 -7.96
N THR A 129 -14.96 -23.62 -7.88
CA THR A 129 -14.25 -23.31 -6.65
C THR A 129 -13.61 -21.95 -6.85
N THR A 130 -13.89 -20.99 -5.97
CA THR A 130 -13.40 -19.62 -6.10
C THR A 130 -12.50 -19.25 -4.94
N GLU A 131 -11.48 -18.44 -5.20
CA GLU A 131 -10.62 -17.91 -4.16
C GLU A 131 -11.16 -16.64 -3.50
N ARG A 132 -10.87 -16.52 -2.21
CA ARG A 132 -11.18 -15.38 -1.37
C ARG A 132 -10.03 -15.08 -0.42
N TYR A 133 -9.75 -13.80 -0.19
CA TYR A 133 -8.89 -13.34 0.88
C TYR A 133 -9.62 -13.37 2.23
N THR A 134 -9.01 -13.98 3.23
CA THR A 134 -9.54 -14.13 4.59
C THR A 134 -8.58 -13.63 5.68
N GLY A 135 -7.48 -12.99 5.28
CA GLY A 135 -6.55 -12.37 6.22
C GLY A 135 -7.08 -11.07 6.83
N PRO A 136 -6.22 -10.33 7.55
CA PRO A 136 -6.57 -9.04 8.14
C PRO A 136 -7.07 -8.01 7.10
N SER A 137 -8.20 -7.35 7.37
CA SER A 137 -8.69 -6.26 6.51
C SER A 137 -7.85 -4.97 6.60
N GLU A 138 -6.91 -4.90 7.54
CA GLU A 138 -6.00 -3.78 7.71
C GLU A 138 -4.56 -4.28 7.85
N PHE A 139 -3.64 -3.65 7.13
CA PHE A 139 -2.21 -3.93 7.24
C PHE A 139 -1.37 -2.71 6.81
N PRO A 140 -0.15 -2.56 7.36
CA PRO A 140 0.81 -1.60 6.84
C PRO A 140 1.43 -2.16 5.55
N ALA A 141 1.46 -1.34 4.50
CA ALA A 141 2.38 -1.52 3.39
C ALA A 141 3.61 -0.66 3.65
N THR A 142 4.81 -1.22 3.53
CA THR A 142 6.04 -0.53 3.94
C THR A 142 7.03 -0.41 2.78
N ILE A 143 7.90 0.58 2.84
CA ILE A 143 8.99 0.73 1.87
C ILE A 143 10.10 -0.33 2.04
N PHE A 144 10.05 -1.13 3.12
CA PHE A 144 11.07 -2.11 3.48
C PHE A 144 10.73 -3.53 3.05
N ASP A 145 9.45 -3.78 2.71
CA ASP A 145 8.96 -5.06 2.21
C ASP A 145 9.03 -5.15 0.67
N CYS A 146 9.58 -4.11 0.06
CA CYS A 146 10.03 -4.09 -1.33
C CYS A 146 11.54 -4.46 -1.36
#